data_AF-A0A937IRU9-F1
#
_entry.id   AF-A0A937IRU9-F1
#
_cell.length_a   1.000
_cell.length_b   1.000
_cell.length_c   1.000
_cell.angle_alpha   90.00
_cell.angle_beta   90.00
_cell.angle_gamma   90.00
#
_symmetry.space_group_name_H-M   'P 1'
#
loop_
_entity.id
_entity.type
_entity.pdbx_description
1 polymer ?
#
loop_
_entity_poly.entity_id
_entity_poly.type
_entity_poly.pdbx_seq_one_letter_code
_entity_poly.pdbx_strand_id
1 'polypeptide(L)'
;MSTTKKINDGAIKLTRDNITQGRLGEKIRSISGSDKVLTMEELVNERRKIIPDKGIGNDLYVFAYGSLLWNPTVEYEGQFLAKIYGFHRSFCMKTYLGRGSFDNPGLMLGLDKGGSCQGMAFKLKKSNAIKNIDILFQREMVTGAYRPKLLKTKLANGKIVLSLAFTVDKKHKNFFGKKDVKIKGKMIAKANGFLGSCREYFDNTLHSLSELNIIDNEMRAIARNLKK
;
A
#
# COMPACT_ATOMS: atom_id res chain seq x y z
N MET A 1 0.03 -14.21 -15.05
CA MET A 1 1.05 -14.15 -13.99
C MET A 1 0.38 -13.81 -12.67
N SER A 2 0.71 -14.53 -11.62
CA SER A 2 0.28 -14.28 -10.24
C SER A 2 1.50 -14.20 -9.34
N THR A 3 1.36 -13.52 -8.21
CA THR A 3 2.39 -13.42 -7.18
C THR A 3 2.10 -14.39 -6.05
N THR A 4 3.15 -14.90 -5.40
CA THR A 4 3.04 -15.71 -4.18
C THR A 4 2.39 -14.87 -3.09
N LYS A 5 1.29 -15.38 -2.52
CA LYS A 5 0.55 -14.69 -1.46
C LYS A 5 1.17 -14.96 -0.10
N LYS A 6 1.29 -13.92 0.71
CA LYS A 6 1.93 -13.95 2.02
C LYS A 6 1.13 -13.11 3.01
N ILE A 7 1.18 -13.50 4.27
CA ILE A 7 0.73 -12.69 5.40
C ILE A 7 1.98 -12.12 6.06
N ASN A 8 1.87 -10.93 6.66
CA ASN A 8 2.98 -10.30 7.36
C ASN A 8 3.40 -11.06 8.64
N ASP A 9 4.65 -10.87 9.06
CA ASP A 9 5.24 -11.65 10.16
C ASP A 9 4.88 -11.11 11.55
N GLY A 10 4.40 -9.87 11.66
CA GLY A 10 4.08 -9.25 12.94
C GLY A 10 2.93 -9.88 13.75
N ALA A 11 2.76 -9.38 14.97
CA ALA A 11 1.73 -9.81 15.92
C ALA A 11 0.30 -9.52 15.43
N ILE A 12 0.09 -8.40 14.73
CA ILE A 12 -1.19 -8.12 14.05
C ILE A 12 -1.09 -8.56 12.61
N LYS A 13 -1.80 -9.64 12.28
CA LYS A 13 -1.87 -10.16 10.90
C LYS A 13 -2.85 -9.33 10.07
N LEU A 14 -2.43 -8.89 8.89
CA LEU A 14 -3.26 -8.16 7.92
C LEU A 14 -4.17 -9.13 7.13
N THR A 15 -5.03 -9.84 7.85
CA THR A 15 -6.11 -10.67 7.27
C THR A 15 -7.37 -9.82 7.08
N ARG A 16 -8.27 -10.26 6.21
CA ARG A 16 -9.58 -9.60 6.03
C ARG A 16 -10.32 -9.49 7.36
N ASP A 17 -10.36 -10.57 8.13
CA ASP A 17 -11.04 -10.63 9.41
C ASP A 17 -10.49 -9.61 10.40
N ASN A 18 -9.16 -9.59 10.61
CA ASN A 18 -8.53 -8.65 11.54
C ASN A 18 -8.73 -7.18 11.13
N ILE A 19 -8.74 -6.90 9.82
CA ILE A 19 -9.01 -5.55 9.31
C ILE A 19 -10.47 -5.17 9.58
N THR A 20 -11.42 -6.03 9.20
CA THR A 20 -12.86 -5.77 9.39
C THR A 20 -13.29 -5.66 10.84
N GLN A 21 -12.60 -6.37 11.75
CA GLN A 21 -12.81 -6.28 13.19
C GLN A 21 -12.14 -5.03 13.81
N GLY A 22 -11.46 -4.19 13.03
CA GLY A 22 -10.84 -2.96 13.53
C GLY A 22 -9.57 -3.14 14.35
N ARG A 23 -9.02 -4.37 14.43
CA ARG A 23 -7.86 -4.70 15.29
C ARG A 23 -6.62 -3.85 14.99
N LEU A 24 -6.45 -3.47 13.72
CA LEU A 24 -5.36 -2.57 13.31
C LEU A 24 -5.50 -1.19 13.96
N GLY A 25 -6.69 -0.60 13.89
CA GLY A 25 -6.98 0.69 14.51
C GLY A 25 -6.90 0.64 16.03
N GLU A 26 -7.39 -0.43 16.65
CA GLU A 26 -7.27 -0.66 18.10
C GLU A 26 -5.82 -0.73 18.54
N LYS A 27 -4.98 -1.49 17.83
CA LYS A 27 -3.56 -1.59 18.15
C LYS A 27 -2.86 -0.24 18.02
N ILE A 28 -3.22 0.57 17.03
CA ILE A 28 -2.64 1.91 16.87
C ILE A 28 -3.08 2.82 18.03
N ARG A 29 -4.38 2.84 18.37
CA ARG A 29 -4.89 3.64 19.50
C ARG A 29 -4.25 3.26 20.84
N SER A 30 -3.86 1.99 21.02
CA SER A 30 -3.20 1.53 22.24
C SER A 30 -1.75 2.01 22.37
N ILE A 31 -1.15 2.63 21.34
CA ILE A 31 0.24 3.09 21.35
C ILE A 31 0.24 4.58 21.73
N SER A 32 0.93 4.90 22.83
CA SER A 32 1.10 6.28 23.29
C SER A 32 1.80 7.13 22.22
N GLY A 33 1.32 8.35 21.99
CA GLY A 33 1.84 9.25 20.96
C GLY A 33 1.46 8.88 19.52
N SER A 34 0.55 7.91 19.32
CA SER A 34 0.05 7.56 17.99
C SER A 34 -0.73 8.71 17.32
N ASP A 35 -0.74 8.69 15.99
CA ASP A 35 -1.57 9.58 15.20
C ASP A 35 -3.06 9.31 15.44
N LYS A 36 -3.91 10.32 15.18
CA LYS A 36 -5.36 10.13 15.14
C LYS A 36 -5.69 8.96 14.21
N VAL A 37 -6.38 7.98 14.74
CA VAL A 37 -6.95 6.87 13.97
C VAL A 37 -8.34 7.28 13.51
N LEU A 38 -8.58 7.19 12.20
CA LEU A 38 -9.90 7.47 11.64
C LEU A 38 -10.92 6.44 12.15
N THR A 39 -12.13 6.91 12.49
CA THR A 39 -13.25 6.04 12.80
C THR A 39 -13.74 5.30 11.55
N MET A 40 -14.55 4.26 11.73
CA MET A 40 -15.15 3.53 10.60
C MET A 40 -16.01 4.46 9.73
N GLU A 41 -16.73 5.39 10.36
CA GLU A 41 -17.52 6.40 9.65
C GLU A 41 -16.64 7.38 8.87
N GLU A 42 -15.56 7.88 9.48
CA GLU A 42 -14.59 8.76 8.80
C GLU A 42 -13.95 8.04 7.60
N LEU A 43 -13.58 6.76 7.73
CA LEU A 43 -13.03 5.95 6.65
C LEU A 43 -14.02 5.76 5.49
N VAL A 44 -15.29 5.47 5.81
CA VAL A 44 -16.35 5.38 4.80
C VAL A 44 -16.53 6.73 4.11
N ASN A 45 -16.53 7.84 4.85
CA ASN A 45 -16.66 9.19 4.30
C ASN A 45 -15.47 9.55 3.39
N GLU A 46 -14.23 9.23 3.76
CA GLU A 46 -13.07 9.39 2.88
C GLU A 46 -13.19 8.55 1.61
N ARG A 47 -13.72 7.33 1.71
CA ARG A 47 -14.00 6.50 0.54
C ARG A 47 -15.06 7.12 -0.35
N ARG A 48 -16.17 7.62 0.20
CA ARG A 48 -17.29 8.24 -0.54
C ARG A 48 -16.81 9.41 -1.42
N LYS A 49 -15.79 10.14 -0.99
CA LYS A 49 -15.17 11.24 -1.76
C LYS A 49 -14.51 10.78 -3.06
N ILE A 50 -14.07 9.52 -3.13
CA ILE A 50 -13.35 8.96 -4.29
C ILE A 50 -14.25 8.02 -5.09
N ILE A 51 -15.01 7.16 -4.41
CA ILE A 51 -15.92 6.17 -4.99
C ILE A 51 -17.23 6.30 -4.20
N PRO A 52 -18.37 6.67 -4.80
CA PRO A 52 -19.67 6.66 -4.12
C PRO A 52 -20.14 5.25 -3.73
N ASP A 53 -21.16 5.11 -2.88
CA ASP A 53 -21.75 3.80 -2.51
C ASP A 53 -22.33 3.07 -3.74
N LYS A 54 -22.88 3.81 -4.70
CA LYS A 54 -23.36 3.28 -5.99
C LYS A 54 -22.24 2.89 -6.97
N GLY A 55 -20.97 3.05 -6.58
CA GLY A 55 -19.82 2.90 -7.47
C GLY A 55 -19.66 4.07 -8.44
N ILE A 56 -18.85 3.85 -9.48
CA ILE A 56 -18.46 4.88 -10.47
C ILE A 56 -19.00 4.60 -11.88
N GLY A 57 -20.04 3.77 -12.00
CA GLY A 57 -20.64 3.38 -13.28
C GLY A 57 -19.78 2.44 -14.15
N ASN A 58 -18.60 2.03 -13.67
CA ASN A 58 -17.67 1.13 -14.35
C ASN A 58 -17.19 0.03 -13.40
N ASP A 59 -16.57 -1.02 -13.96
CA ASP A 59 -15.83 -2.02 -13.18
C ASP A 59 -14.76 -1.34 -12.30
N LEU A 60 -14.71 -1.73 -11.03
CA LEU A 60 -13.74 -1.20 -10.07
C LEU A 60 -12.48 -2.06 -10.05
N TYR A 61 -11.33 -1.38 -10.19
CA TYR A 61 -10.01 -2.00 -10.07
C TYR A 61 -9.25 -1.45 -8.88
N VAL A 62 -8.35 -2.25 -8.32
CA VAL A 62 -7.36 -1.82 -7.32
C VAL A 62 -5.97 -1.95 -7.93
N PHE A 63 -5.19 -0.88 -7.93
CA PHE A 63 -3.81 -0.90 -8.39
C PHE A 63 -2.87 -1.25 -7.25
N ALA A 64 -2.31 -2.45 -7.33
CA ALA A 64 -1.34 -2.96 -6.39
C ALA A 64 0.08 -2.67 -6.86
N TYR A 65 0.80 -1.88 -6.07
CA TYR A 65 2.21 -1.56 -6.31
C TYR A 65 3.12 -1.91 -5.13
N GLY A 66 2.59 -2.13 -3.92
CA GLY A 66 3.36 -2.48 -2.72
C GLY A 66 2.88 -3.79 -2.11
N SER A 67 2.53 -3.77 -0.82
CA SER A 67 2.06 -4.96 -0.09
C SER A 67 0.82 -5.62 -0.69
N LEU A 68 -0.01 -4.88 -1.44
CA LEU A 68 -1.16 -5.47 -2.14
C LEU A 68 -0.75 -6.51 -3.19
N LEU A 69 0.52 -6.51 -3.66
CA LEU A 69 1.02 -7.54 -4.57
C LEU A 69 1.01 -8.92 -3.90
N TRP A 70 1.55 -9.06 -2.69
CA TRP A 70 1.63 -10.33 -1.97
C TRP A 70 0.53 -10.51 -0.91
N ASN A 71 -0.14 -9.45 -0.48
CA ASN A 71 -1.30 -9.51 0.40
C ASN A 71 -2.41 -8.58 -0.11
N PRO A 72 -3.29 -9.00 -1.04
CA PRO A 72 -4.30 -8.13 -1.64
C PRO A 72 -5.41 -7.70 -0.66
N THR A 73 -5.75 -8.54 0.32
CA THR A 73 -6.91 -8.35 1.24
C THR A 73 -8.24 -8.04 0.57
N VAL A 74 -8.37 -8.29 -0.73
CA VAL A 74 -9.60 -8.10 -1.50
C VAL A 74 -9.95 -9.35 -2.29
N GLU A 75 -11.24 -9.57 -2.48
CA GLU A 75 -11.79 -10.55 -3.40
C GLU A 75 -11.85 -9.92 -4.80
N TYR A 76 -11.25 -10.59 -5.78
CA TYR A 76 -11.17 -10.13 -7.16
C TYR A 76 -11.46 -11.29 -8.11
N GLU A 77 -12.05 -10.96 -9.27
CA GLU A 77 -12.40 -11.91 -10.33
C GLU A 77 -11.38 -11.93 -11.48
N GLY A 78 -10.42 -10.99 -11.47
CA GLY A 78 -9.35 -10.94 -12.46
C GLY A 78 -8.15 -10.15 -11.96
N GLN A 79 -6.98 -10.46 -12.51
CA GLN A 79 -5.74 -9.75 -12.24
C GLN A 79 -4.98 -9.52 -13.54
N PHE A 80 -4.48 -8.30 -13.72
CA PHE A 80 -3.85 -7.86 -14.97
C PHE A 80 -2.57 -7.10 -14.66
N LEU A 81 -1.46 -7.46 -15.33
CA LEU A 81 -0.28 -6.60 -15.33
C LEU A 81 -0.71 -5.22 -15.82
N ALA A 82 -0.23 -4.19 -15.13
CA ALA A 82 -0.75 -2.85 -15.29
C ALA A 82 0.35 -1.80 -15.14
N LYS A 83 0.15 -0.66 -15.79
CA LYS A 83 1.01 0.52 -15.68
C LYS A 83 0.17 1.78 -15.48
N ILE A 84 0.58 2.60 -14.53
CA ILE A 84 0.10 3.97 -14.36
C ILE A 84 1.18 4.96 -14.77
N TYR A 85 0.76 6.13 -15.27
CA TYR A 85 1.65 7.23 -15.67
C TYR A 85 1.45 8.43 -14.74
N GLY A 86 2.49 9.27 -14.63
CA GLY A 86 2.49 10.44 -13.75
C GLY A 86 2.78 10.11 -12.29
N PHE A 87 3.06 8.85 -11.96
CA PHE A 87 3.46 8.39 -10.64
C PHE A 87 4.50 7.27 -10.73
N HIS A 88 5.42 7.22 -9.77
CA HIS A 88 6.39 6.14 -9.61
C HIS A 88 6.30 5.58 -8.18
N ARG A 89 6.69 4.31 -8.03
CA ARG A 89 6.84 3.69 -6.72
C ARG A 89 8.04 4.30 -6.01
N SER A 90 7.90 4.70 -4.74
CA SER A 90 9.05 5.06 -3.92
C SER A 90 8.86 4.73 -2.44
N PHE A 91 9.93 4.37 -1.74
CA PHE A 91 9.99 4.35 -0.27
C PHE A 91 10.00 5.78 0.28
N CYS A 92 8.84 6.43 0.25
CA CYS A 92 8.64 7.85 0.55
C CYS A 92 7.64 8.11 1.69
N MET A 93 7.22 7.07 2.41
CA MET A 93 6.32 7.18 3.56
C MET A 93 7.03 6.72 4.83
N LYS A 94 7.42 7.65 5.70
CA LYS A 94 7.99 7.35 7.01
C LYS A 94 6.89 6.86 7.94
N THR A 95 7.13 5.80 8.70
CA THR A 95 6.15 5.29 9.67
C THR A 95 6.79 5.05 11.02
N TYR A 96 6.17 5.59 12.07
CA TYR A 96 6.52 5.33 13.48
C TYR A 96 5.67 4.21 14.09
N LEU A 97 4.75 3.67 13.28
CA LEU A 97 3.78 2.63 13.65
C LEU A 97 3.83 1.51 12.61
N GLY A 98 3.15 0.40 12.87
CA GLY A 98 3.02 -0.70 11.94
C GLY A 98 4.34 -1.44 11.72
N ARG A 99 5.15 -0.98 10.75
CA ARG A 99 6.45 -1.59 10.39
C ARG A 99 7.67 -0.83 10.92
N GLY A 100 7.45 0.11 11.83
CA GLY A 100 8.48 0.80 12.57
C GLY A 100 8.00 1.11 13.98
N SER A 101 8.85 1.83 14.70
CA SER A 101 8.59 2.35 16.05
C SER A 101 9.03 3.82 16.15
N PHE A 102 8.79 4.45 17.30
CA PHE A 102 9.32 5.80 17.56
C PHE A 102 10.85 5.83 17.58
N ASP A 103 11.49 4.80 18.16
CA ASP A 103 12.96 4.69 18.20
C ASP A 103 13.54 4.36 16.82
N ASN A 104 12.90 3.44 16.09
CA ASN A 104 13.35 2.96 14.79
C ASN A 104 12.22 3.07 13.76
N PRO A 105 11.99 4.29 13.21
CA PRO A 105 10.94 4.49 12.21
C PRO A 105 11.25 3.77 10.91
N GLY A 106 10.23 3.15 10.34
CA GLY A 106 10.28 2.43 9.07
C GLY A 106 10.01 3.32 7.86
N LEU A 107 10.19 2.74 6.68
CA LEU A 107 9.80 3.33 5.41
C LEU A 107 8.85 2.38 4.66
N MET A 108 7.77 2.94 4.13
CA MET A 108 6.77 2.24 3.34
C MET A 108 6.71 2.83 1.93
N LEU A 109 6.23 2.04 0.99
CA LEU A 109 6.03 2.52 -0.38
C LEU A 109 4.84 3.46 -0.47
N GLY A 110 5.01 4.54 -1.21
CA GLY A 110 3.93 5.35 -1.75
C GLY A 110 4.07 5.49 -3.26
N LEU A 111 3.02 5.94 -3.92
CA LEU A 111 3.11 6.47 -5.28
C LEU A 111 3.42 7.97 -5.21
N ASP A 112 4.65 8.34 -5.57
CA ASP A 112 5.06 9.73 -5.70
C ASP A 112 4.87 10.23 -7.14
N LYS A 113 4.58 11.53 -7.31
CA LYS A 113 4.39 12.19 -8.60
C LYS A 113 5.63 12.05 -9.50
N GLY A 114 5.38 11.87 -10.79
CA GLY A 114 6.38 11.77 -11.86
C GLY A 114 6.61 10.33 -12.31
N GLY A 115 7.07 10.16 -13.56
CA GLY A 115 7.44 8.87 -14.13
C GLY A 115 6.26 7.94 -14.41
N SER A 116 6.48 6.64 -14.19
CA SER A 116 5.46 5.60 -14.32
C SER A 116 5.70 4.49 -13.29
N CYS A 117 4.67 3.72 -12.98
CA CYS A 117 4.77 2.58 -12.07
C CYS A 117 4.09 1.37 -12.70
N GLN A 118 4.82 0.26 -12.74
CA GLN A 118 4.26 -1.05 -13.08
C GLN A 118 3.84 -1.79 -11.81
N GLY A 119 2.71 -2.49 -11.91
CA GLY A 119 2.13 -3.29 -10.84
C GLY A 119 1.07 -4.22 -11.37
N MET A 120 0.10 -4.55 -10.52
CA MET A 120 -1.04 -5.39 -10.85
C MET A 120 -2.33 -4.59 -10.67
N ALA A 121 -3.29 -4.75 -11.57
CA ALA A 121 -4.66 -4.28 -11.40
C ALA A 121 -5.57 -5.47 -11.07
N PHE A 122 -6.19 -5.44 -9.89
CA PHE A 122 -7.18 -6.44 -9.47
C PHE A 122 -8.58 -5.95 -9.82
N LYS A 123 -9.29 -6.68 -10.67
CA LYS A 123 -10.70 -6.42 -11.01
C LYS A 123 -11.59 -6.96 -9.89
N LEU A 124 -12.26 -6.08 -9.17
CA LEU A 124 -13.16 -6.48 -8.09
C LEU A 124 -14.45 -7.08 -8.65
N LYS A 125 -15.01 -8.06 -7.93
CA LYS A 125 -16.31 -8.63 -8.28
C LYS A 125 -17.41 -7.58 -8.03
N LYS A 126 -18.24 -7.30 -9.02
CA LYS A 126 -19.23 -6.20 -8.94
C LYS A 126 -20.13 -6.29 -7.70
N SER A 127 -20.53 -7.49 -7.30
CA SER A 127 -21.43 -7.75 -6.17
C SER A 127 -20.86 -7.38 -4.79
N ASN A 128 -19.53 -7.28 -4.64
CA ASN A 128 -18.87 -7.00 -3.36
C ASN A 128 -17.79 -5.90 -3.47
N ALA A 129 -17.73 -5.18 -4.59
CA ALA A 129 -16.64 -4.25 -4.88
C ALA A 129 -16.53 -3.17 -3.80
N ILE A 130 -17.64 -2.55 -3.41
CA ILE A 130 -17.64 -1.49 -2.38
C ILE A 130 -17.13 -2.01 -1.04
N LYS A 131 -17.63 -3.17 -0.59
CA LYS A 131 -17.14 -3.83 0.64
C LYS A 131 -15.63 -4.09 0.60
N ASN A 132 -15.10 -4.52 -0.54
CA ASN A 132 -13.66 -4.72 -0.71
C ASN A 132 -12.88 -3.40 -0.66
N ILE A 133 -13.43 -2.32 -1.20
CA ILE A 133 -12.84 -0.99 -1.07
C ILE A 133 -12.89 -0.52 0.40
N ASP A 134 -13.99 -0.73 1.13
CA ASP A 134 -14.07 -0.36 2.55
C ASP A 134 -12.98 -1.05 3.37
N ILE A 135 -12.74 -2.34 3.13
CA ILE A 135 -11.66 -3.10 3.77
C ILE A 135 -10.29 -2.51 3.43
N LEU A 136 -10.07 -2.08 2.19
CA LEU A 136 -8.81 -1.41 1.81
C LEU A 136 -8.65 -0.06 2.50
N PHE A 137 -9.71 0.72 2.66
CA PHE A 137 -9.65 1.97 3.42
C PHE A 137 -9.32 1.70 4.89
N GLN A 138 -9.93 0.69 5.52
CA GLN A 138 -9.60 0.23 6.87
C GLN A 138 -8.18 -0.31 7.03
N ARG A 139 -7.49 -0.62 5.93
CA ARG A 139 -6.10 -1.07 5.93
C ARG A 139 -5.12 0.07 5.68
N GLU A 140 -5.38 0.86 4.64
CA GLU A 140 -4.42 1.83 4.11
C GLU A 140 -4.65 3.24 4.67
N MET A 141 -5.89 3.60 5.02
CA MET A 141 -6.26 4.97 5.44
C MET A 141 -6.41 5.12 6.95
N VAL A 142 -6.03 4.13 7.76
CA VAL A 142 -6.24 4.11 9.23
C VAL A 142 -5.70 5.37 9.92
N THR A 143 -4.55 5.88 9.48
CA THR A 143 -3.93 7.10 10.01
C THR A 143 -4.02 8.29 9.04
N GLY A 144 -4.76 8.16 7.93
CA GLY A 144 -4.89 9.20 6.91
C GLY A 144 -3.61 9.53 6.14
N ALA A 145 -2.57 8.70 6.22
CA ALA A 145 -1.24 9.02 5.67
C ALA A 145 -1.19 9.03 4.13
N TYR A 146 -2.08 8.31 3.45
CA TYR A 146 -2.18 8.30 1.99
C TYR A 146 -3.25 9.26 1.48
N ARG A 147 -3.17 9.58 0.18
CA ARG A 147 -4.24 10.20 -0.61
C ARG A 147 -4.76 9.21 -1.65
N PRO A 148 -5.94 8.62 -1.44
CA PRO A 148 -6.55 7.72 -2.40
C PRO A 148 -6.94 8.47 -3.68
N LYS A 149 -6.75 7.83 -4.84
CA LYS A 149 -7.11 8.39 -6.15
C LYS A 149 -7.62 7.30 -7.09
N LEU A 150 -8.55 7.66 -7.95
CA LEU A 150 -8.84 6.90 -9.18
C LEU A 150 -7.86 7.34 -10.26
N LEU A 151 -7.00 6.42 -10.68
CA LEU A 151 -6.01 6.66 -11.73
C LEU A 151 -6.38 5.90 -13.00
N LYS A 152 -6.12 6.52 -14.15
CA LYS A 152 -6.14 5.82 -15.44
C LYS A 152 -4.99 4.81 -15.46
N THR A 153 -5.33 3.56 -15.73
CA THR A 153 -4.41 2.43 -15.66
C THR A 153 -4.45 1.64 -16.95
N LYS A 154 -3.29 1.55 -17.61
CA LYS A 154 -3.12 0.76 -18.83
C LYS A 154 -2.86 -0.69 -18.45
N LEU A 155 -3.78 -1.58 -18.81
CA LEU A 155 -3.64 -3.02 -18.64
C LEU A 155 -2.74 -3.59 -19.76
N ALA A 156 -2.12 -4.74 -19.50
CA ALA A 156 -1.23 -5.40 -20.46
C ALA A 156 -1.92 -5.81 -21.77
N ASN A 157 -3.24 -6.02 -21.74
CA ASN A 157 -4.06 -6.26 -22.94
C ASN A 157 -4.41 -4.98 -23.72
N GLY A 158 -3.83 -3.83 -23.35
CA GLY A 158 -4.06 -2.54 -24.01
C GLY A 158 -5.25 -1.74 -23.50
N LYS A 159 -6.18 -2.35 -22.76
CA LYS A 159 -7.36 -1.65 -22.20
C LYS A 159 -6.94 -0.61 -21.16
N ILE A 160 -7.61 0.55 -21.16
CA ILE A 160 -7.48 1.56 -20.10
C ILE A 160 -8.68 1.43 -19.17
N VAL A 161 -8.41 1.34 -17.86
CA VAL A 161 -9.43 1.25 -16.81
C VAL A 161 -9.16 2.30 -15.73
N LEU A 162 -10.14 2.54 -14.86
CA LEU A 162 -9.93 3.30 -13.62
C LEU A 162 -9.63 2.35 -12.47
N SER A 163 -8.56 2.62 -11.75
CA SER A 163 -8.19 1.85 -10.56
C SER A 163 -7.97 2.76 -9.36
N LEU A 164 -8.46 2.33 -8.19
CA LEU A 164 -8.08 2.92 -6.92
C LEU A 164 -6.59 2.67 -6.65
N ALA A 165 -5.86 3.74 -6.37
CA ALA A 165 -4.47 3.70 -5.97
C ALA A 165 -4.25 4.65 -4.78
N PHE A 166 -3.38 4.25 -3.85
CA PHE A 166 -3.01 5.08 -2.70
C PHE A 166 -1.73 5.85 -3.03
N THR A 167 -1.83 7.17 -3.16
CA THR A 167 -0.70 8.06 -3.46
C THR A 167 -0.16 8.70 -2.19
N VAL A 168 1.10 9.13 -2.19
CA VAL A 168 1.66 9.84 -1.03
C VAL A 168 1.17 11.29 -1.00
N ASP A 169 0.92 11.81 0.20
CA ASP A 169 0.73 13.24 0.42
C ASP A 169 2.06 13.92 0.79
N LYS A 170 2.62 14.71 -0.12
CA LYS A 170 3.86 15.46 0.13
C LYS A 170 3.77 16.49 1.27
N LYS A 171 2.56 16.93 1.61
CA LYS A 171 2.32 17.88 2.71
C LYS A 171 2.16 17.17 4.06
N HIS A 172 2.03 15.85 4.07
CA HIS A 172 1.83 15.09 5.30
C HIS A 172 3.16 14.97 6.05
N LYS A 173 3.13 15.07 7.38
CA LYS A 173 4.32 15.00 8.26
C LYS A 173 5.15 13.73 8.10
N ASN A 174 4.50 12.65 7.65
CA ASN A 174 5.12 11.35 7.39
C ASN A 174 5.72 11.23 5.97
N PHE A 175 5.67 12.27 5.14
CA PHE A 175 6.34 12.26 3.85
C PHE A 175 7.87 12.24 4.03
N PHE A 176 8.52 11.25 3.43
CA PHE A 176 9.97 11.10 3.43
C PHE A 176 10.55 11.48 2.07
N GLY A 177 10.88 12.76 1.90
CA GLY A 177 11.39 13.31 0.64
C GLY A 177 12.87 13.05 0.35
N LYS A 178 13.63 12.44 1.28
CA LYS A 178 15.07 12.17 1.06
C LYS A 178 15.25 11.07 -0.01
N LYS A 179 16.07 11.35 -1.02
CA LYS A 179 16.35 10.43 -2.13
C LYS A 179 17.50 9.46 -1.88
N ASP A 180 18.28 9.66 -0.82
CA ASP A 180 19.46 8.84 -0.53
C ASP A 180 19.08 7.38 -0.18
N VAL A 181 19.43 6.46 -1.08
CA VAL A 181 19.17 5.03 -0.95
C VAL A 181 19.93 4.37 0.21
N LYS A 182 21.07 4.92 0.64
CA LYS A 182 21.81 4.44 1.82
C LYS A 182 21.04 4.74 3.10
N ILE A 183 20.48 5.94 3.21
CA ILE A 183 19.62 6.31 4.35
C ILE A 183 18.38 5.42 4.36
N LYS A 184 17.72 5.25 3.21
CA LYS A 184 16.54 4.37 3.10
C LYS A 184 16.87 2.92 3.50
N GLY A 185 17.98 2.38 2.99
CA GLY A 185 18.45 1.03 3.32
C GLY A 185 18.67 0.84 4.83
N LYS A 186 19.38 1.77 5.49
CA LYS A 186 19.59 1.74 6.95
C LYS A 186 18.29 1.76 7.74
N MET A 187 17.33 2.61 7.35
CA MET A 187 16.02 2.66 8.02
C MET A 187 15.25 1.35 7.85
N ILE A 188 15.19 0.82 6.63
CA ILE A 188 14.49 -0.44 6.32
C ILE A 188 15.11 -1.62 7.09
N ALA A 189 16.44 -1.66 7.21
CA ALA A 189 17.15 -2.74 7.89
C ALA A 189 16.92 -2.76 9.41
N LYS A 190 16.75 -1.58 10.04
CA LYS A 190 16.61 -1.45 11.50
C LYS A 190 15.17 -1.46 12.00
N ALA A 191 14.23 -1.00 11.19
CA ALA A 191 12.86 -0.77 11.63
C ALA A 191 12.06 -2.07 11.81
N ASN A 192 11.40 -2.17 12.96
CA ASN A 192 10.48 -3.25 13.30
C ASN A 192 9.28 -2.69 14.08
N GLY A 193 8.11 -3.26 13.85
CA GLY A 193 6.89 -2.87 14.55
C GLY A 193 5.88 -4.01 14.66
N PHE A 194 4.67 -3.70 15.12
CA PHE A 194 3.64 -4.71 15.38
C PHE A 194 3.10 -5.43 14.12
N LEU A 195 3.35 -4.91 12.92
CA LEU A 195 3.08 -5.57 11.64
C LEU A 195 4.27 -6.39 11.12
N GLY A 196 5.39 -6.44 11.84
CA GLY A 196 6.61 -7.09 11.42
C GLY A 196 7.67 -6.08 10.97
N SER A 197 8.80 -6.59 10.48
CA SER A 197 9.92 -5.73 10.12
C SER A 197 9.65 -4.96 8.82
N CYS A 198 10.28 -3.80 8.70
CA CYS A 198 10.30 -3.06 7.44
C CYS A 198 11.07 -3.85 6.36
N ARG A 199 12.06 -4.64 6.78
CA ARG A 199 12.81 -5.54 5.90
C ARG A 199 11.95 -6.65 5.29
N GLU A 200 11.09 -7.30 6.07
CA GLU A 200 10.14 -8.32 5.58
C GLU A 200 9.22 -7.74 4.50
N TYR A 201 8.68 -6.55 4.71
CA TYR A 201 7.89 -5.84 3.71
C TYR A 201 8.65 -5.59 2.42
N PHE A 202 9.89 -5.12 2.55
CA PHE A 202 10.76 -4.84 1.42
C PHE A 202 11.01 -6.11 0.61
N ASP A 203 11.44 -7.20 1.27
CA ASP A 203 11.82 -8.45 0.62
C ASP A 203 10.60 -9.12 -0.03
N ASN A 204 9.44 -9.13 0.64
CA ASN A 204 8.20 -9.65 0.07
C ASN A 204 7.77 -8.86 -1.17
N THR A 205 7.91 -7.53 -1.13
CA THR A 205 7.57 -6.70 -2.29
C THR A 205 8.56 -6.91 -3.43
N LEU A 206 9.87 -6.95 -3.15
CA LEU A 206 10.89 -7.20 -4.17
C LEU A 206 10.68 -8.56 -4.85
N HIS A 207 10.36 -9.59 -4.06
CA HIS A 207 10.03 -10.91 -4.56
C HIS A 207 8.82 -10.88 -5.51
N SER A 208 7.71 -10.25 -5.11
CA SER A 208 6.54 -10.09 -5.99
C SER A 208 6.85 -9.32 -7.28
N LEU A 209 7.72 -8.31 -7.23
CA LEU A 209 8.14 -7.62 -8.45
C LEU A 209 8.94 -8.53 -9.38
N SER A 210 9.80 -9.38 -8.81
CA SER A 210 10.56 -10.38 -9.56
C SER A 210 9.65 -11.40 -10.23
N GLU A 211 8.65 -11.93 -9.51
CA GLU A 211 7.65 -12.88 -10.07
C GLU A 211 6.85 -12.27 -11.24
N LEU A 212 6.68 -10.95 -11.24
CA LEU A 212 5.99 -10.20 -12.29
C LEU A 212 6.93 -9.70 -13.40
N ASN A 213 8.23 -10.03 -13.34
CA ASN A 213 9.26 -9.51 -14.23
C ASN A 213 9.31 -7.96 -14.27
N ILE A 214 9.02 -7.31 -13.15
CA ILE A 214 9.06 -5.85 -13.00
C ILE A 214 10.41 -5.45 -12.42
N ILE A 215 11.15 -4.64 -13.17
CA ILE A 215 12.42 -4.05 -12.72
C ILE A 215 12.12 -2.70 -12.07
N ASP A 216 12.45 -2.57 -10.79
CA ASP A 216 12.32 -1.33 -10.03
C ASP A 216 13.71 -0.84 -9.59
N ASN A 217 14.15 0.28 -10.15
CA ASN A 217 15.51 0.79 -9.97
C ASN A 217 15.77 1.27 -8.53
N GLU A 218 14.79 1.90 -7.89
CA GLU A 218 14.97 2.36 -6.50
C GLU A 218 15.06 1.16 -5.57
N MET A 219 14.15 0.18 -5.72
CA MET A 219 14.22 -1.04 -4.90
C MET A 219 15.53 -1.78 -5.09
N ARG A 220 16.01 -1.95 -6.33
CA ARG A 220 17.33 -2.57 -6.58
C ARG A 220 18.47 -1.79 -5.94
N ALA A 221 18.43 -0.45 -6.01
CA ALA A 221 19.45 0.40 -5.38
C ALA A 221 19.42 0.31 -3.85
N ILE A 222 18.23 0.30 -3.24
CA ILE A 222 18.07 0.11 -1.79
C ILE A 222 18.57 -1.27 -1.38
N ALA A 223 18.24 -2.34 -2.12
CA ALA A 223 18.65 -3.71 -1.80
C ALA A 223 20.17 -3.85 -1.63
N ARG A 224 20.96 -3.15 -2.45
CA ARG A 224 22.43 -3.10 -2.35
C ARG A 224 22.93 -2.43 -1.08
N ASN A 225 22.09 -1.63 -0.42
CA ASN A 225 22.40 -0.86 0.79
C ASN A 225 21.67 -1.37 2.04
N LEU A 226 21.04 -2.55 1.98
CA LEU A 226 20.42 -3.20 3.15
C LEU A 226 21.45 -3.90 4.06
N LYS A 227 22.74 -3.85 3.71
CA LYS A 227 23.85 -4.40 4.50
C LYS A 227 24.74 -3.27 5.03
N LYS A 228 24.75 -3.11 6.35
CA LYS A 228 25.90 -2.83 7.23
C LYS A 228 25.40 -2.92 8.67
#